data_AF-A0A3N5X164-F1
#
_entry.id   AF-A0A3N5X164-F1
#
_cell.length_a   1.000
_cell.length_b   1.000
_cell.length_c   1.000
_cell.angle_alpha   90.00
_cell.angle_beta   90.00
_cell.angle_gamma   90.00
#
_symmetry.space_group_name_H-M   'P 1'
#
loop_
_entity.id
_entity.type
_entity.pdbx_description
1 polymer ?
#
loop_
_entity_poly.entity_id
_entity_poly.type
_entity_poly.pdbx_seq_one_letter_code
_entity_poly.pdbx_strand_id
1 'polypeptide(L)'
;SVHAEQNAIINAARAGVSLLGGDLYIYGSAPGEATPIDAFPCFICKKMIINAGLNRIVCSTASGAPRIFRIEDWLRDWQERDIIDDRDQYGKINEY
;
A
#
# COMPACT_ATOMS: atom_id res chain seq x y z
N SER A 1 3.72 11.79 11.53
CA SER A 1 2.64 11.92 10.54
C SER A 1 1.96 10.57 10.39
N VAL A 2 0.65 10.52 10.13
CA VAL A 2 -0.12 9.29 9.87
C VAL A 2 -0.51 9.28 8.41
N HIS A 3 -0.30 8.17 7.72
CA HIS A 3 -0.64 8.05 6.29
C HIS A 3 -2.11 7.65 6.08
N ALA A 4 -2.58 7.81 4.85
CA ALA A 4 -3.97 7.53 4.48
C ALA A 4 -4.37 6.06 4.77
N GLU A 5 -3.48 5.11 4.51
CA GLU A 5 -3.68 3.67 4.74
C GLU A 5 -3.90 3.37 6.22
N GLN A 6 -3.09 3.99 7.08
CA GLN A 6 -3.20 3.82 8.52
C GLN A 6 -4.52 4.38 9.04
N ASN A 7 -4.91 5.57 8.58
CA ASN A 7 -6.20 6.18 8.91
C ASN A 7 -7.36 5.31 8.44
N ALA A 8 -7.30 4.74 7.23
CA ALA A 8 -8.33 3.84 6.72
C ALA A 8 -8.48 2.58 7.59
N ILE A 9 -7.37 1.94 7.94
CA ILE A 9 -7.36 0.74 8.81
C ILE A 9 -7.94 1.06 10.19
N ILE A 10 -7.50 2.17 10.81
CA ILE A 10 -7.97 2.60 12.14
C ILE A 10 -9.47 2.92 12.10
N ASN A 11 -9.96 3.59 11.05
CA ASN A 11 -11.36 3.93 10.92
C ASN A 11 -12.25 2.69 10.74
N ALA A 12 -11.83 1.72 9.93
CA ALA A 12 -12.56 0.46 9.78
C ALA A 12 -12.67 -0.28 11.13
N ALA A 13 -11.57 -0.35 11.89
CA ALA A 13 -11.56 -0.95 13.22
C ALA A 13 -12.49 -0.21 14.20
N ARG A 14 -12.47 1.13 14.20
CA ARG A 14 -13.37 1.97 15.03
C ARG A 14 -14.84 1.77 14.69
N ALA A 15 -15.15 1.48 13.42
CA ALA A 15 -16.50 1.19 12.95
C ALA A 15 -16.94 -0.26 13.22
N GLY A 16 -16.07 -1.11 13.77
CA GLY A 16 -16.36 -2.53 14.02
C GLY A 16 -16.41 -3.38 12.74
N VAL A 17 -15.76 -2.93 11.66
CA VAL A 17 -15.74 -3.63 10.37
C VAL A 17 -14.50 -4.51 10.28
N SER A 18 -14.68 -5.77 9.89
CA SER A 18 -13.56 -6.68 9.63
C SER A 18 -12.84 -6.31 8.33
N LEU A 19 -11.52 -6.25 8.37
CA LEU A 19 -10.65 -6.07 7.21
C LEU A 19 -10.11 -7.39 6.65
N LEU A 20 -10.33 -8.52 7.34
CA LEU A 20 -9.79 -9.81 6.94
C LEU A 20 -10.32 -10.21 5.55
N GLY A 21 -9.39 -10.49 4.63
CA GLY A 21 -9.66 -10.82 3.24
C GLY A 21 -10.10 -9.63 2.38
N GLY A 22 -10.10 -8.41 2.92
CA GLY A 22 -10.50 -7.19 2.20
C GLY A 22 -9.46 -6.68 1.22
N ASP A 23 -9.86 -5.75 0.37
CA ASP A 23 -9.00 -5.06 -0.60
C ASP A 23 -8.81 -3.60 -0.19
N LEU A 24 -7.58 -3.06 -0.28
CA LEU A 24 -7.29 -1.64 -0.02
C LEU A 24 -6.92 -0.92 -1.32
N TYR A 25 -7.52 0.25 -1.55
CA TYR A 25 -7.28 1.09 -2.71
C TYR A 25 -6.51 2.34 -2.28
N ILE A 26 -5.41 2.63 -2.96
CA ILE A 26 -4.54 3.77 -2.69
C ILE A 26 -4.46 4.62 -3.95
N TYR A 27 -4.75 5.90 -3.80
CA TYR A 27 -4.66 6.89 -4.87
C TYR A 27 -3.89 8.10 -4.38
N GLY A 28 -3.03 8.65 -5.23
CA GLY A 28 -2.33 9.90 -4.97
C GLY A 28 -2.11 10.70 -6.24
N SER A 29 -2.10 12.03 -6.11
CA SER A 29 -1.67 12.98 -7.13
C SER A 29 -0.89 14.13 -6.49
N ALA A 30 -0.16 14.90 -7.28
CA ALA A 30 0.50 16.09 -6.78
C ALA A 30 -0.54 17.18 -6.44
N PRO A 31 -0.27 18.07 -5.46
CA PRO A 31 -1.19 19.14 -5.11
C PRO A 31 -1.50 20.05 -6.32
N GLY A 32 -2.78 20.18 -6.66
CA GLY A 32 -3.21 20.98 -7.81
C GLY A 32 -3.10 20.27 -9.17
N GLU A 33 -2.62 19.02 -9.20
CA GLU A 33 -2.53 18.20 -10.40
C GLU A 33 -3.54 17.06 -10.37
N ALA A 34 -4.19 16.81 -11.51
CA ALA A 34 -5.10 15.68 -11.69
C ALA A 34 -4.37 14.39 -12.05
N THR A 35 -3.12 14.49 -12.51
CA THR A 35 -2.32 13.34 -12.93
C THR A 35 -1.96 12.49 -11.72
N PRO A 36 -2.27 11.18 -11.73
CA PRO A 36 -1.89 10.30 -10.63
C PRO A 36 -0.36 10.16 -10.51
N ILE A 37 0.10 9.81 -9.32
CA ILE A 37 1.49 9.41 -9.06
C ILE A 37 1.56 7.95 -8.65
N ASP A 38 2.78 7.43 -8.59
CA ASP A 38 3.09 6.11 -8.01
C ASP A 38 2.85 6.12 -6.50
N ALA A 39 1.60 5.83 -6.11
CA ALA A 39 1.14 5.90 -4.74
C ALA A 39 1.24 4.53 -4.06
N PHE A 40 2.47 4.11 -3.76
CA PHE A 40 2.75 2.85 -3.08
C PHE A 40 2.84 3.01 -1.57
N PRO A 41 2.39 2.04 -0.77
CA PRO A 41 2.48 2.16 0.68
C PRO A 41 3.93 2.15 1.15
N CYS A 42 4.23 3.02 2.12
CA CYS A 42 5.52 2.96 2.79
C CYS A 42 5.66 1.65 3.60
N PHE A 43 6.89 1.33 4.00
CA PHE A 43 7.21 0.15 4.78
C PHE A 43 6.33 -0.06 6.02
N ILE A 44 6.05 1.00 6.78
CA ILE A 44 5.20 0.92 7.98
C ILE A 44 3.76 0.55 7.60
N CYS A 45 3.24 1.13 6.52
CA CYS A 45 1.89 0.83 6.02
C CYS A 45 1.80 -0.60 5.50
N LYS A 46 2.83 -1.11 4.80
CA LYS A 46 2.89 -2.51 4.36
C LYS A 46 2.77 -3.49 5.53
N LYS A 47 3.49 -3.25 6.63
CA LYS A 47 3.35 -4.04 7.86
C LYS A 47 1.94 -4.01 8.43
N MET A 48 1.30 -2.84 8.47
CA MET A 48 -0.07 -2.71 8.95
C MET A 48 -1.08 -3.42 8.05
N ILE A 49 -0.91 -3.33 6.73
CA ILE A 49 -1.74 -3.99 5.72
C ILE A 49 -1.68 -5.51 5.87
N ILE A 50 -0.48 -6.07 6.03
CA ILE A 50 -0.28 -7.51 6.26
C ILE A 50 -0.97 -7.96 7.55
N ASN A 51 -0.74 -7.24 8.66
CA ASN A 51 -1.34 -7.60 9.95
C ASN A 51 -2.85 -7.38 10.01
N ALA A 52 -3.39 -6.47 9.20
CA ALA A 52 -4.84 -6.29 9.04
C ALA A 52 -5.51 -7.47 8.31
N GLY A 53 -4.72 -8.38 7.72
CA GLY A 53 -5.22 -9.56 7.02
C GLY A 53 -5.85 -9.24 5.68
N LEU A 54 -5.44 -8.14 5.02
CA LEU A 54 -5.94 -7.77 3.69
C LEU A 54 -5.46 -8.79 2.63
N ASN A 55 -6.22 -8.92 1.55
CA ASN A 55 -5.97 -9.85 0.45
C ASN A 55 -5.04 -9.25 -0.63
N ARG A 56 -5.33 -8.02 -1.05
CA ARG A 56 -4.51 -7.26 -2.01
C ARG A 56 -4.65 -5.76 -1.80
N ILE A 57 -3.72 -5.02 -2.41
CA ILE A 57 -3.87 -3.58 -2.60
C ILE A 57 -3.82 -3.20 -4.07
N VAL A 58 -4.48 -2.10 -4.40
CA VAL A 58 -4.52 -1.51 -5.74
C VAL A 58 -4.06 -0.05 -5.65
N CYS A 59 -2.99 0.29 -6.34
CA CYS A 59 -2.34 1.59 -6.30
C CYS A 59 -2.47 2.32 -7.63
N SER A 60 -2.70 3.64 -7.58
CA SER A 60 -2.48 4.51 -8.74
C SER A 60 -1.01 4.51 -9.15
N THR A 61 -0.76 4.69 -10.44
CA THR A 61 0.58 4.90 -10.99
C THR A 61 0.60 6.12 -11.89
N ALA A 62 1.78 6.70 -12.09
CA ALA A 62 1.96 7.83 -13.01
C ALA A 62 1.60 7.49 -14.46
N SER A 63 1.64 6.20 -14.83
CA SER A 63 1.21 5.73 -16.15
C SER A 63 -0.31 5.71 -16.36
N GLY A 64 -1.09 5.90 -15.30
CA GLY A 64 -2.56 5.80 -15.28
C GLY A 64 -3.09 4.38 -15.16
N ALA A 65 -2.29 3.34 -15.44
CA ALA A 65 -2.67 1.95 -15.19
C ALA A 65 -2.48 1.61 -13.70
N PRO A 66 -3.46 0.98 -13.02
CA PRO A 66 -3.29 0.63 -11.62
C PRO A 66 -2.28 -0.52 -11.47
N ARG A 67 -1.48 -0.47 -10.40
CA ARG A 67 -0.64 -1.61 -10.00
C ARG A 67 -1.32 -2.37 -8.86
N ILE A 68 -1.36 -3.69 -8.97
CA ILE A 68 -1.98 -4.57 -7.98
C ILE A 68 -0.89 -5.37 -7.28
N PHE A 69 -0.91 -5.40 -5.96
CA PHE A 69 -0.02 -6.22 -5.15
C PHE A 69 -0.85 -7.20 -4.33
N ARG A 70 -0.51 -8.50 -4.39
CA ARG A 70 -1.10 -9.50 -3.49
C ARG A 70 -0.29 -9.54 -2.22
N ILE A 71 -0.99 -9.59 -1.09
CA ILE A 71 -0.32 -9.60 0.22
C ILE A 71 0.44 -10.91 0.47
N GLU A 72 -0.03 -12.01 -0.13
CA GLU A 72 0.68 -13.30 -0.12
C GLU A 72 2.09 -13.22 -0.74
N ASP A 73 2.27 -12.38 -1.76
CA ASP A 73 3.58 -12.22 -2.40
C ASP A 73 4.57 -11.52 -1.43
N TRP A 74 4.10 -10.48 -0.73
CA TRP A 74 4.92 -9.84 0.31
C TRP A 74 5.25 -10.76 1.47
N LEU A 75 4.28 -11.60 1.90
CA LEU A 75 4.52 -12.58 2.96
C LEU A 75 5.61 -13.57 2.56
N ARG A 76 5.61 -14.07 1.32
CA ARG A 76 6.65 -14.95 0.80
C ARG A 76 8.00 -14.24 0.72
N ASP A 77 8.03 -13.05 0.13
CA ASP A 77 9.27 -12.29 -0.04
C ASP A 77 9.93 -11.96 1.31
N TRP A 78 9.14 -11.60 2.33
CA TRP A 78 9.62 -11.22 3.66
C TRP A 78 9.92 -12.41 4.58
N GLN A 79 9.57 -13.63 4.18
CA GLN A 79 10.08 -14.85 4.84
C GLN A 79 11.51 -15.16 4.41
N GLU A 80 11.87 -14.85 3.17
CA GLU A 80 13.17 -15.17 2.59
C GLU A 80 14.19 -14.03 2.71
N ARG A 81 13.73 -12.77 2.73
CA ARG A 81 14.56 -11.58 2.75
C ARG A 81 14.20 -10.69 3.92
N ASP A 82 15.17 -9.91 4.39
CA ASP A 82 14.88 -8.92 5.43
C ASP A 82 13.87 -7.91 4.88
N ILE A 83 12.91 -7.60 5.74
CA ILE A 83 11.76 -6.75 5.48
C ILE A 83 12.18 -5.32 5.05
N ILE A 84 13.39 -4.91 5.42
CA ILE A 84 13.98 -3.60 5.14
C ILE A 84 14.45 -3.50 3.67
N ASP A 85 14.66 -4.62 2.98
CA ASP A 85 15.15 -4.70 1.61
C ASP A 85 14.04 -4.61 0.54
N ASP A 86 12.88 -4.07 0.91
CA ASP A 86 11.72 -3.97 0.02
C ASP A 86 12.05 -3.10 -1.21
N ARG A 87 11.80 -3.67 -2.40
CA ARG A 87 12.11 -3.07 -3.70
C ARG A 87 11.17 -1.93 -4.07
N ASP A 88 9.92 -1.98 -3.61
CA ASP A 88 8.90 -0.99 -3.94
C ASP A 88 8.80 0.05 -2.80
N GLN A 89 9.64 1.08 -2.88
CA GLN A 89 9.71 2.16 -1.89
C GLN A 89 8.96 3.42 -2.35
N TYR A 90 8.11 3.94 -1.47
CA TYR A 90 7.42 5.22 -1.69
C TYR A 90 8.42 6.37 -1.89
N GLY A 91 8.23 7.17 -2.94
CA GLY A 91 9.03 8.37 -3.20
C GLY A 91 10.39 8.13 -3.89
N LYS A 92 10.73 6.90 -4.26
CA LYS A 92 11.85 6.65 -5.18
C LYS A 92 11.35 6.66 -6.61
N ILE A 93 11.90 7.57 -7.41
CA ILE A 93 11.79 7.54 -8.86
C ILE A 93 12.55 6.28 -9.30
N ASN A 94 11.87 5.28 -9.84
CA ASN A 94 12.56 4.17 -10.48
C ASN A 94 13.19 4.73 -11.77
N GLU A 95 14.50 4.99 -11.74
CA GLU A 95 15.28 5.23 -12.95
C GLU A 95 15.27 3.93 -13.77
N TYR A 96 14.60 3.97 -14.92
CA TYR A 96 14.65 2.92 -15.94
C TYR A 96 15.91 3.06 -16.79
#